data_AF-A0A956B8V9-F1
#
_entry.id   AF-A0A956B8V9-F1
#
_cell.length_a   1.000
_cell.length_b   1.000
_cell.length_c   1.000
_cell.angle_alpha   90.00
_cell.angle_beta   90.00
_cell.angle_gamma   90.00
#
_symmetry.space_group_name_H-M   'P 1'
#
loop_
_entity.id
_entity.type
_entity.pdbx_description
1 polymer ?
#
loop_
_entity_poly.entity_id
_entity_poly.type
_entity_poly.pdbx_seq_one_letter_code
_entity_poly.pdbx_strand_id
1 'polypeptide(L)'
;MLAAIVTTFAASAALVACGDDGNQQPSGGGGSGTGTGTGTGTGTGTEGGMNTKMTQTVSGDITADTTWTSDQNYLLSGTVRVRSGATLTIEPGTTVYGEAATKGALVISQGAKIEAVGTADEPILFTSELPAGSRSAGDWGGLVLLGKAPINEAGGTAAIEGFTTDEIYGGSDPADNSGHL
;
A
#
# COMPACT_ATOMS: atom_id res chain seq x y z
N MET A 1 -12.50 -6.44 -50.72
CA MET A 1 -13.85 -6.58 -50.13
C MET A 1 -13.80 -5.94 -48.76
N LEU A 2 -14.40 -4.76 -48.64
CA LEU A 2 -14.47 -3.98 -47.40
C LEU A 2 -15.74 -4.42 -46.67
N ALA A 3 -15.64 -4.93 -45.44
CA ALA A 3 -16.79 -5.25 -44.61
C ALA A 3 -16.80 -4.31 -43.40
N ALA A 4 -17.73 -3.35 -43.43
CA ALA A 4 -18.17 -2.59 -42.27
C ALA A 4 -19.36 -3.31 -41.63
N ILE A 5 -19.46 -3.33 -40.30
CA ILE A 5 -20.69 -3.47 -39.47
C ILE A 5 -20.24 -3.11 -38.04
N VAL A 6 -20.42 -1.84 -37.63
CA VAL A 6 -21.59 -1.30 -36.89
C VAL A 6 -21.64 -1.82 -35.46
N THR A 7 -21.06 -1.02 -34.57
CA THR A 7 -21.17 -1.03 -33.12
C THR A 7 -22.59 -0.64 -32.71
N THR A 8 -23.19 -1.32 -31.73
CA THR A 8 -24.39 -0.82 -31.05
C THR A 8 -24.15 -0.84 -29.55
N PHE A 9 -24.03 0.34 -28.96
CA PHE A 9 -24.11 0.55 -27.51
C PHE A 9 -25.57 0.82 -27.16
N ALA A 10 -26.15 0.00 -26.29
CA ALA A 10 -27.43 0.28 -25.67
C ALA A 10 -27.19 1.06 -24.36
N ALA A 11 -27.72 2.27 -24.28
CA ALA A 11 -27.85 3.04 -23.06
C ALA A 11 -29.28 3.58 -22.98
N SER A 12 -29.99 3.34 -21.88
CA SER A 12 -30.97 4.25 -21.26
C SER A 12 -31.82 3.55 -20.18
N ALA A 13 -31.82 4.12 -18.98
CA ALA A 13 -33.04 4.43 -18.23
C ALA A 13 -32.70 5.45 -17.14
N ALA A 14 -33.14 6.70 -17.33
CA ALA A 14 -33.18 7.71 -16.28
C ALA A 14 -34.55 7.66 -15.61
N LEU A 15 -34.58 7.55 -14.28
CA LEU A 15 -35.79 7.82 -13.50
C LEU A 15 -35.91 9.33 -13.28
N VAL A 16 -37.03 9.88 -13.74
CA VAL A 16 -37.51 11.22 -13.37
C VAL A 16 -38.28 11.09 -12.07
N ALA A 17 -37.86 11.81 -11.04
CA ALA A 17 -38.68 12.11 -9.87
C ALA A 17 -38.89 13.63 -9.80
N CYS A 18 -40.15 14.05 -9.79
CA CYS A 18 -40.56 15.42 -9.53
C CYS A 18 -40.85 15.57 -8.03
N GLY A 19 -40.32 16.64 -7.44
CA GLY A 19 -40.67 17.12 -6.11
C GLY A 19 -40.70 18.64 -6.18
N ASP A 20 -41.87 19.18 -6.48
CA ASP A 20 -42.23 20.59 -6.38
C ASP A 20 -42.74 20.80 -4.95
N ASP A 21 -42.08 21.63 -4.14
CA ASP A 21 -42.66 22.22 -2.93
C ASP A 21 -41.89 23.50 -2.60
N GLY A 22 -42.57 24.63 -2.82
CA GLY A 22 -42.01 25.96 -2.77
C GLY A 22 -41.55 26.40 -1.38
N ASN A 23 -40.46 27.16 -1.34
CA ASN A 23 -40.19 28.07 -0.24
C ASN A 23 -39.78 29.45 -0.77
N GLN A 24 -40.46 30.45 -0.23
CA GLN A 24 -40.45 31.85 -0.62
C GLN A 24 -39.09 32.49 -0.36
N GLN A 25 -38.48 33.03 -1.42
CA GLN A 25 -37.33 33.92 -1.34
C GLN A 25 -37.76 35.31 -0.85
N PRO A 26 -37.12 35.92 0.17
CA PRO A 26 -37.20 37.36 0.38
C PRO A 26 -36.19 38.10 -0.50
N SER A 27 -36.62 39.26 -0.99
CA SER A 27 -35.93 40.12 -1.95
C SER A 27 -34.82 40.98 -1.33
N GLY A 28 -33.82 41.29 -2.17
CA GLY A 28 -32.76 42.29 -1.95
C GLY A 28 -31.41 41.72 -2.38
N GLY A 29 -30.55 42.35 -3.17
CA GLY A 29 -30.47 43.67 -3.79
C GLY A 29 -29.24 43.64 -4.73
N GLY A 30 -29.17 44.56 -5.69
CA GLY A 30 -28.34 44.45 -6.89
C GLY A 30 -26.82 44.49 -6.71
N GLY A 31 -26.13 43.92 -7.71
CA GLY A 31 -24.69 43.97 -7.88
C GLY A 31 -24.32 43.51 -9.28
N SER A 32 -24.20 44.46 -10.20
CA SER A 32 -23.78 44.29 -11.61
C SER A 32 -22.33 43.81 -11.69
N GLY A 33 -22.10 42.70 -12.38
CA GLY A 33 -20.76 42.18 -12.70
C GLY A 33 -20.81 41.27 -13.91
N THR A 34 -20.58 41.84 -15.08
CA THR A 34 -20.46 41.16 -16.37
C THR A 34 -19.15 40.38 -16.42
N GLY A 35 -19.23 39.05 -16.58
CA GLY A 35 -18.07 38.17 -16.72
C GLY A 35 -18.45 36.90 -17.46
N THR A 36 -18.42 36.95 -18.78
CA THR A 36 -18.63 35.83 -19.69
C THR A 36 -17.42 34.89 -19.61
N GLY A 37 -17.62 33.71 -19.01
CA GLY A 37 -16.61 32.64 -18.94
C GLY A 37 -17.28 31.28 -19.15
N THR A 38 -17.32 30.86 -20.40
CA THR A 38 -17.78 29.53 -20.83
C THR A 38 -16.75 28.49 -20.39
N GLY A 39 -17.13 27.62 -19.45
CA GLY A 39 -16.28 26.55 -18.94
C GLY A 39 -17.11 25.34 -18.54
N THR A 40 -17.51 24.55 -19.53
CA THR A 40 -18.13 23.23 -19.35
C THR A 40 -17.08 22.26 -18.83
N GLY A 41 -17.28 21.76 -17.61
CA GLY A 41 -16.36 20.83 -16.95
C GLY A 41 -17.03 20.06 -15.82
N THR A 42 -18.12 19.36 -16.10
CA THR A 42 -18.64 18.29 -15.24
C THR A 42 -17.69 17.10 -15.30
N GLY A 43 -16.66 17.13 -14.46
CA GLY A 43 -15.87 15.97 -14.09
C GLY A 43 -16.33 15.44 -12.74
N THR A 44 -17.36 14.59 -12.72
CA THR A 44 -17.63 13.71 -11.58
C THR A 44 -16.63 12.55 -11.64
N GLY A 45 -15.43 12.80 -11.12
CA GLY A 45 -14.43 11.79 -10.84
C GLY A 45 -13.97 11.97 -9.39
N THR A 46 -14.64 11.31 -8.45
CA THR A 46 -13.98 10.94 -7.20
C THR A 46 -13.09 9.76 -7.54
N GLU A 47 -12.00 10.02 -8.25
CA GLU A 47 -10.90 9.09 -8.35
C GLU A 47 -10.27 9.03 -6.95
N GLY A 48 -10.34 7.85 -6.33
CA GLY A 48 -9.64 7.57 -5.08
C GLY A 48 -8.18 8.00 -5.23
N GLY A 49 -7.70 8.75 -4.24
CA GLY A 49 -6.47 9.54 -4.30
C GLY A 49 -5.34 8.83 -5.04
N MET A 50 -4.95 9.41 -6.18
CA MET A 50 -3.73 9.02 -6.88
C MET A 50 -2.57 9.16 -5.90
N ASN A 51 -1.90 8.05 -5.60
CA ASN A 51 -0.62 8.02 -4.94
C ASN A 51 0.42 8.70 -5.87
N THR A 52 0.59 10.01 -5.73
CA THR A 52 1.53 10.80 -6.56
C THR A 52 3.01 10.57 -6.21
N LYS A 53 3.30 9.75 -5.21
CA LYS A 53 4.65 9.38 -4.80
C LYS A 53 5.26 8.43 -5.83
N MET A 54 6.51 8.66 -6.20
CA MET A 54 7.30 7.70 -6.97
C MET A 54 7.37 6.37 -6.22
N THR A 55 7.40 5.25 -6.93
CA THR A 55 7.56 3.93 -6.32
C THR A 55 8.93 3.36 -6.66
N GLN A 56 9.75 3.10 -5.64
CA GLN A 56 11.01 2.40 -5.78
C GLN A 56 10.80 0.89 -5.66
N THR A 57 11.19 0.15 -6.69
CA THR A 57 11.26 -1.32 -6.60
C THR A 57 12.48 -1.74 -5.78
N VAL A 58 12.27 -2.62 -4.80
CA VAL A 58 13.31 -3.21 -3.94
C VAL A 58 13.26 -4.72 -4.09
N SER A 59 14.42 -5.36 -4.22
CA SER A 59 14.56 -6.82 -4.32
C SER A 59 15.85 -7.29 -3.67
N GLY A 60 15.91 -8.56 -3.29
CA GLY A 60 17.11 -9.19 -2.73
C GLY A 60 17.43 -8.77 -1.29
N ASP A 61 18.72 -8.70 -0.97
CA ASP A 61 19.19 -8.55 0.41
C ASP A 61 19.59 -7.10 0.72
N ILE A 62 19.11 -6.61 1.87
CA ILE A 62 19.53 -5.39 2.54
C ILE A 62 20.56 -5.79 3.60
N THR A 63 21.83 -5.52 3.32
CA THR A 63 22.98 -5.96 4.13
C THR A 63 23.65 -4.85 4.93
N ALA A 64 23.14 -3.62 4.81
CA ALA A 64 23.58 -2.47 5.56
C ALA A 64 22.38 -1.64 6.00
N ASP A 65 22.57 -0.83 7.03
CA ASP A 65 21.54 0.06 7.55
C ASP A 65 20.95 0.90 6.41
N THR A 66 19.63 0.87 6.31
CA THR A 66 18.88 1.48 5.21
C THR A 66 17.69 2.22 5.78
N THR A 67 17.39 3.40 5.24
CA THR A 67 16.21 4.18 5.59
C THR A 67 15.27 4.26 4.39
N TRP A 68 14.01 3.92 4.61
CA TRP A 68 12.92 4.14 3.68
C TRP A 68 12.15 5.39 4.10
N THR A 69 12.11 6.36 3.21
CA THR A 69 11.61 7.71 3.46
C THR A 69 10.17 7.87 2.97
N SER A 70 9.46 8.78 3.62
CA SER A 70 8.03 8.99 3.34
C SER A 70 7.74 9.79 2.07
N ASP A 71 8.74 10.33 1.37
CA ASP A 71 8.57 11.06 0.10
C ASP A 71 8.29 10.14 -1.10
N GLN A 72 8.53 8.83 -0.95
CA GLN A 72 8.27 7.81 -1.96
C GLN A 72 7.56 6.57 -1.39
N ASN A 73 7.08 5.72 -2.29
CA ASN A 73 6.60 4.38 -1.97
C ASN A 73 7.69 3.35 -2.26
N TYR A 74 7.56 2.16 -1.68
CA TYR A 74 8.45 1.04 -1.93
C TYR A 74 7.64 -0.15 -2.46
N LEU A 75 8.16 -0.86 -3.46
CA LEU A 75 7.56 -2.08 -4.00
C LEU A 75 8.51 -3.25 -3.78
N LEU A 76 8.10 -4.21 -2.96
CA LEU A 76 8.83 -5.45 -2.74
C LEU A 76 8.60 -6.38 -3.93
N SER A 77 9.65 -6.59 -4.73
CA SER A 77 9.65 -7.58 -5.80
C SER A 77 10.39 -8.84 -5.33
N GLY A 78 9.62 -9.92 -5.19
CA GLY A 78 10.07 -11.14 -4.53
C GLY A 78 10.30 -10.96 -3.03
N THR A 79 11.13 -11.83 -2.46
CA THR A 79 11.48 -11.77 -1.04
C THR A 79 12.64 -10.80 -0.83
N VAL A 80 12.37 -9.68 -0.16
CA VAL A 80 13.35 -8.72 0.33
C VAL A 80 13.77 -9.11 1.74
N ARG A 81 15.08 -9.16 2.02
CA ARG A 81 15.62 -9.66 3.29
C ARG A 81 16.51 -8.64 3.95
N VAL A 82 16.21 -8.24 5.17
CA VAL A 82 17.13 -7.49 6.01
C VAL A 82 18.02 -8.50 6.72
N ARG A 83 19.32 -8.44 6.45
CA ARG A 83 20.29 -9.44 6.92
C ARG A 83 20.89 -9.06 8.27
N SER A 84 21.41 -10.07 8.96
CA SER A 84 22.01 -9.93 10.30
C SER A 84 22.97 -8.74 10.37
N GLY A 85 22.82 -7.90 11.40
CA GLY A 85 23.63 -6.71 11.61
C GLY A 85 23.15 -5.46 10.89
N ALA A 86 22.17 -5.56 10.00
CA ALA A 86 21.53 -4.40 9.37
C ALA A 86 20.20 -4.04 10.07
N THR A 87 19.90 -2.75 10.05
CA THR A 87 18.63 -2.17 10.48
C THR A 87 17.91 -1.53 9.31
N LEU A 88 16.65 -1.90 9.08
CA LEU A 88 15.77 -1.18 8.17
C LEU A 88 14.90 -0.20 8.97
N THR A 89 15.13 1.09 8.77
CA THR A 89 14.29 2.14 9.32
C THR A 89 13.25 2.56 8.28
N ILE A 90 11.99 2.66 8.66
CA ILE A 90 10.90 3.10 7.79
C ILE A 90 10.24 4.32 8.43
N GLU A 91 10.25 5.46 7.75
CA GLU A 91 9.66 6.69 8.26
C GLU A 91 8.12 6.61 8.32
N PRO A 92 7.48 7.28 9.29
CA PRO A 92 6.02 7.46 9.33
C PRO A 92 5.45 7.96 7.99
N GLY A 93 4.26 7.50 7.62
CA GLY A 93 3.61 7.90 6.36
C GLY A 93 4.15 7.20 5.10
N THR A 94 5.07 6.25 5.25
CA THR A 94 5.59 5.42 4.15
C THR A 94 4.59 4.32 3.77
N THR A 95 4.39 4.11 2.46
CA THR A 95 3.64 2.95 1.95
C THR A 95 4.60 1.95 1.30
N VAL A 96 4.51 0.70 1.74
CA VAL A 96 5.25 -0.43 1.22
C VAL A 96 4.27 -1.40 0.57
N TYR A 97 4.40 -1.56 -0.74
CA TYR A 97 3.64 -2.49 -1.56
C TYR A 97 4.36 -3.83 -1.68
N GLY A 98 3.63 -4.93 -1.66
CA GLY A 98 4.11 -6.21 -2.17
C GLY A 98 3.64 -6.45 -3.59
N GLU A 99 4.56 -6.89 -4.45
CA GLU A 99 4.25 -7.26 -5.83
C GLU A 99 3.43 -8.55 -5.88
N ALA A 100 2.27 -8.52 -6.52
CA ALA A 100 1.34 -9.64 -6.53
C ALA A 100 1.86 -10.83 -7.32
N ALA A 101 2.57 -10.56 -8.43
CA ALA A 101 3.14 -11.59 -9.29
C ALA A 101 4.18 -12.46 -8.58
N THR A 102 4.96 -11.86 -7.69
CA THR A 102 6.05 -12.54 -6.96
C THR A 102 5.71 -12.82 -5.50
N LYS A 103 4.53 -12.39 -5.04
CA LYS A 103 4.11 -12.38 -3.63
C LYS A 103 5.15 -11.67 -2.76
N GLY A 104 5.47 -10.43 -3.13
CA GLY A 104 6.47 -9.60 -2.47
C GLY A 104 6.40 -9.67 -0.95
N ALA A 105 7.51 -9.97 -0.30
CA ALA A 105 7.60 -10.18 1.15
C ALA A 105 8.79 -9.43 1.73
N LEU A 106 8.66 -8.96 2.97
CA LEU A 106 9.76 -8.39 3.74
C LEU A 106 10.10 -9.34 4.88
N VAL A 107 11.33 -9.84 4.91
CA VAL A 107 11.82 -10.74 5.94
C VAL A 107 12.91 -10.03 6.73
N ILE A 108 12.73 -9.96 8.05
CA ILE A 108 13.75 -9.52 9.00
C ILE A 108 14.42 -10.78 9.52
N SER A 109 15.56 -11.16 8.93
CA SER A 109 16.29 -12.38 9.31
C SER A 109 16.88 -12.25 10.72
N GLN A 110 17.25 -13.37 11.33
CA GLN A 110 17.86 -13.36 12.67
C GLN A 110 19.03 -12.39 12.81
N GLY A 111 18.99 -11.58 13.87
CA GLY A 111 20.02 -10.57 14.16
C GLY A 111 19.93 -9.30 13.31
N ALA A 112 18.94 -9.20 12.41
CA ALA A 112 18.55 -7.95 11.77
C ALA A 112 17.50 -7.21 12.61
N LYS A 113 17.24 -5.95 12.27
CA LYS A 113 16.24 -5.11 12.94
C LYS A 113 15.35 -4.36 11.95
N ILE A 114 14.13 -4.05 12.39
CA ILE A 114 13.21 -3.12 11.73
C ILE A 114 12.78 -2.02 12.71
N GLU A 115 12.90 -0.76 12.31
CA GLU A 115 12.40 0.40 13.05
C GLU A 115 11.34 1.09 12.21
N ALA A 116 10.07 0.73 12.39
CA ALA A 116 8.95 1.18 11.58
C ALA A 116 7.80 1.65 12.47
N VAL A 117 8.02 2.74 13.22
CA VAL A 117 7.05 3.28 14.18
C VAL A 117 6.23 4.39 13.53
N GLY A 118 5.07 4.03 12.97
CA GLY A 118 4.11 5.00 12.42
C GLY A 118 3.30 5.73 13.50
N THR A 119 2.52 6.74 13.09
CA THR A 119 1.54 7.40 13.96
C THR A 119 0.12 7.23 13.42
N ALA A 120 -0.89 7.65 14.20
CA ALA A 120 -2.28 7.64 13.72
C ALA A 120 -2.49 8.57 12.52
N ASP A 121 -1.78 9.70 12.48
CA ASP A 121 -1.85 10.69 11.39
C ASP A 121 -0.96 10.30 10.21
N GLU A 122 0.15 9.60 10.48
CA GLU A 122 1.15 9.16 9.49
C GLU A 122 1.44 7.67 9.66
N PRO A 123 0.49 6.78 9.32
CA PRO A 123 0.69 5.35 9.46
C PRO A 123 1.70 4.84 8.44
N ILE A 124 2.43 3.78 8.81
CA ILE A 124 3.20 2.97 7.86
C ILE A 124 2.28 1.89 7.32
N LEU A 125 2.06 1.88 6.00
CA LEU A 125 1.12 0.97 5.36
C LEU A 125 1.86 -0.11 4.57
N PHE A 126 1.75 -1.35 5.01
CA PHE A 126 2.12 -2.53 4.21
C PHE A 126 0.88 -3.09 3.50
N THR A 127 0.91 -3.22 2.19
CA THR A 127 -0.27 -3.68 1.42
C THR A 127 0.07 -4.25 0.05
N SER A 128 -0.93 -4.74 -0.68
CA SER A 128 -0.77 -5.18 -2.08
C SER A 128 -0.63 -3.99 -3.02
N GLU A 129 0.17 -4.13 -4.07
CA GLU A 129 0.27 -3.16 -5.17
C GLU A 129 -1.04 -3.00 -5.97
N LEU A 130 -1.97 -3.97 -5.87
CA LEU A 130 -3.22 -3.92 -6.63
C LEU A 130 -4.10 -2.74 -6.21
N PRO A 131 -4.91 -2.19 -7.13
CA PRO A 131 -5.84 -1.12 -6.84
C PRO A 131 -6.75 -1.43 -5.65
N ALA A 132 -7.10 -0.41 -4.87
CA ALA A 132 -8.07 -0.55 -3.79
C ALA A 132 -9.39 -1.13 -4.33
N GLY A 133 -9.95 -2.11 -3.63
CA GLY A 133 -11.13 -2.86 -4.06
C GLY A 133 -10.84 -4.11 -4.90
N SER A 134 -9.62 -4.25 -5.44
CA SER A 134 -9.18 -5.45 -6.19
C SER A 134 -8.20 -6.33 -5.41
N ARG A 135 -7.86 -5.93 -4.18
CA ARG A 135 -6.92 -6.66 -3.31
C ARG A 135 -7.56 -7.91 -2.71
N SER A 136 -6.79 -8.97 -2.62
CA SER A 136 -7.15 -10.28 -2.11
C SER A 136 -6.10 -10.80 -1.13
N ALA A 137 -6.50 -11.75 -0.27
CA ALA A 137 -5.56 -12.44 0.60
C ALA A 137 -4.53 -13.21 -0.25
N GLY A 138 -3.24 -13.04 0.08
CA GLY A 138 -2.14 -13.68 -0.64
C GLY A 138 -1.58 -12.88 -1.82
N ASP A 139 -2.08 -11.67 -2.08
CA ASP A 139 -1.50 -10.74 -3.06
C ASP A 139 -0.11 -10.22 -2.66
N TRP A 140 0.34 -10.48 -1.44
CA TRP A 140 1.70 -10.22 -1.00
C TRP A 140 2.08 -11.21 0.10
N GLY A 141 3.38 -11.42 0.29
CA GLY A 141 3.92 -12.46 1.18
C GLY A 141 4.02 -12.07 2.65
N GLY A 142 3.72 -10.80 2.99
CA GLY A 142 3.69 -10.32 4.37
C GLY A 142 5.02 -9.76 4.88
N LEU A 143 4.99 -9.38 6.16
CA LEU A 143 6.14 -9.02 6.97
C LEU A 143 6.46 -10.17 7.91
N VAL A 144 7.68 -10.69 7.85
CA VAL A 144 8.13 -11.85 8.63
C VAL A 144 9.29 -11.45 9.53
N LEU A 145 9.17 -11.67 10.83
CA LEU A 145 10.21 -11.37 11.82
C LEU A 145 10.77 -12.69 12.36
N LEU A 146 12.05 -12.94 12.11
CA LEU A 146 12.74 -14.15 12.53
C LEU A 146 13.66 -13.82 13.71
N GLY A 147 13.15 -13.96 14.93
CA GLY A 147 13.89 -13.68 16.17
C GLY A 147 14.74 -14.84 16.66
N LYS A 148 15.55 -14.59 17.69
CA LYS A 148 16.41 -15.54 18.42
C LYS A 148 15.83 -15.97 19.78
N ALA A 149 14.58 -15.60 20.06
CA ALA A 149 13.86 -16.02 21.26
C ALA A 149 13.68 -17.56 21.31
N PRO A 150 13.71 -18.19 22.49
CA PRO A 150 13.51 -19.64 22.61
C PRO A 150 12.17 -20.12 22.04
N ILE A 151 12.20 -21.23 21.32
CA ILE A 151 11.02 -21.93 20.79
C ILE A 151 10.97 -23.38 21.29
N ASN A 152 9.81 -24.01 21.20
CA ASN A 152 9.58 -25.40 21.63
C ASN A 152 9.91 -26.44 20.53
N GLU A 153 10.93 -26.17 19.72
CA GLU A 153 11.40 -27.06 18.66
C GLU A 153 12.66 -27.82 19.10
N ALA A 154 12.79 -29.07 18.63
CA ALA A 154 13.97 -29.87 18.94
C ALA A 154 15.22 -29.21 18.35
N GLY A 155 16.21 -28.90 19.19
CA GLY A 155 17.40 -28.14 18.78
C GLY A 155 17.29 -26.62 18.98
N GLY A 156 16.12 -26.10 19.35
CA GLY A 156 15.92 -24.69 19.73
C GLY A 156 15.82 -23.72 18.55
N THR A 157 15.89 -24.20 17.32
CA THR A 157 15.74 -23.41 16.09
C THR A 157 14.95 -24.19 15.04
N ALA A 158 14.32 -23.49 14.10
CA ALA A 158 13.59 -24.07 12.99
C ALA A 158 13.66 -23.18 11.74
N ALA A 159 13.54 -23.78 10.56
CA ALA A 159 13.34 -23.04 9.32
C ALA A 159 11.87 -22.61 9.19
N ILE A 160 11.63 -21.40 8.71
CA ILE A 160 10.27 -20.94 8.42
C ILE A 160 9.76 -21.59 7.12
N GLU A 161 8.52 -22.05 7.13
CA GLU A 161 7.86 -22.60 5.94
C GLU A 161 7.65 -21.53 4.86
N GLY A 162 7.67 -21.93 3.59
CA GLY A 162 7.40 -21.03 2.46
C GLY A 162 8.58 -20.16 2.00
N PHE A 163 9.75 -20.31 2.63
CA PHE A 163 11.00 -19.64 2.24
C PHE A 163 12.13 -20.66 2.02
N THR A 164 13.33 -20.15 1.73
CA THR A 164 14.55 -20.95 1.65
C THR A 164 14.96 -21.46 3.04
N THR A 165 15.64 -22.60 3.10
CA THR A 165 15.95 -23.29 4.38
C THR A 165 16.97 -22.55 5.26
N ASP A 166 17.54 -21.44 4.79
CA ASP A 166 18.44 -20.55 5.52
C ASP A 166 17.71 -19.47 6.33
N GLU A 167 16.41 -19.29 6.14
CA GLU A 167 15.57 -18.42 6.98
C GLU A 167 15.17 -19.16 8.26
N ILE A 168 15.99 -19.01 9.31
CA ILE A 168 15.83 -19.67 10.61
C ILE A 168 15.22 -18.71 11.63
N TYR A 169 14.35 -19.20 12.51
CA TYR A 169 13.90 -18.54 13.73
C TYR A 169 14.15 -19.42 14.97
N GLY A 170 14.05 -18.83 16.15
CA GLY A 170 14.32 -19.51 17.42
C GLY A 170 15.77 -19.36 17.88
N GLY A 171 16.02 -19.54 19.17
CA GLY A 171 17.39 -19.50 19.68
C GLY A 171 17.46 -19.61 21.19
N SER A 172 18.50 -19.02 21.76
CA SER A 172 18.78 -19.09 23.20
C SER A 172 18.65 -17.76 23.91
N ASP A 173 18.24 -16.69 23.22
CA ASP A 173 18.18 -15.35 23.78
C ASP A 173 16.73 -14.93 24.11
N PRO A 174 16.27 -15.10 25.36
CA PRO A 174 14.92 -14.70 25.75
C PRO A 174 14.69 -13.18 25.73
N ALA A 175 15.76 -12.38 25.60
CA ALA A 175 15.68 -10.93 25.50
C ALA A 175 15.81 -10.43 24.05
N ASP A 176 15.84 -11.34 23.06
CA ASP A 176 15.95 -10.95 21.66
C ASP A 176 14.83 -10.00 21.24
N ASN A 177 15.21 -8.96 20.48
CA ASN A 177 14.31 -7.94 19.99
C ASN A 177 14.70 -7.56 18.56
N SER A 178 13.82 -7.86 17.61
CA SER A 178 13.99 -7.60 16.18
C SER A 178 13.55 -6.19 15.75
N GLY A 179 13.35 -5.26 16.70
CA GLY A 179 13.01 -3.86 16.46
C GLY A 179 11.61 -3.46 16.94
N HIS A 180 11.08 -2.35 16.42
CA HIS A 180 9.82 -1.72 16.84
C HIS A 180 8.92 -1.42 15.62
N LEU A 181 7.60 -1.63 15.78
CA LEU A 181 6.54 -1.45 14.78
C LEU A 181 5.42 -0.57 15.34
#